data_AF-A0A644VWB4-F1
#
_entry.id   AF-A0A644VWB4-F1
#
_cell.length_a   1.000
_cell.length_b   1.000
_cell.length_c   1.000
_cell.angle_alpha   90.00
_cell.angle_beta   90.00
_cell.angle_gamma   90.00
#
_symmetry.space_group_name_H-M   'P 1'
#
loop_
_entity.id
_entity.type
_entity.pdbx_description
1 polymer ?
#
loop_
_entity_poly.entity_id
_entity_poly.type
_entity_poly.pdbx_seq_one_letter_code
_entity_poly.pdbx_strand_id
1 'polypeptide(L)'
;MSTHPKQMELEAVMRRLCDDLDHYLEDTYGDRYPLHPNRPARGKAASVAYDGLFSTGTQFTLGYGSDHGRGYLVSVEIRTLSKVHEEDRKEIETSAITYLRSIIPAYFPNRNIEVKRDGNVYKLVGDFSLGASSN
;
A
#
# COMPACT_ATOMS: atom_id res chain seq x y z
N MET A 1 8.19 5.60 22.40
CA MET A 1 6.91 4.90 22.38
C MET A 1 7.21 3.42 22.58
N SER A 2 6.59 2.75 23.54
CA SER A 2 6.76 1.30 23.73
C SER A 2 6.02 0.57 22.61
N THR A 3 6.75 0.07 21.61
CA THR A 3 6.17 -0.68 20.49
C THR A 3 5.89 -2.12 20.94
N HIS A 4 4.62 -2.53 20.95
CA HIS A 4 4.25 -3.89 21.33
C HIS A 4 4.73 -4.88 20.25
N PRO A 5 5.33 -6.05 20.58
CA PRO A 5 5.89 -6.97 19.58
C PRO A 5 4.93 -7.35 18.46
N LYS A 6 3.69 -7.70 18.79
CA LYS A 6 2.64 -8.03 17.81
C LYS A 6 2.29 -6.87 16.87
N GLN A 7 2.42 -5.63 17.35
CA GLN A 7 2.20 -4.46 16.51
C GLN A 7 3.35 -4.31 15.50
N MET A 8 4.60 -4.51 15.93
CA MET A 8 5.75 -4.50 15.03
C MET A 8 5.66 -5.59 13.96
N GLU A 9 5.19 -6.79 14.34
CA GLU A 9 4.96 -7.88 13.39
C GLU A 9 3.91 -7.52 12.34
N LEU A 10 2.78 -6.96 12.77
CA LEU A 10 1.74 -6.49 11.86
C LEU A 10 2.28 -5.40 10.92
N GLU A 11 2.98 -4.40 11.45
CA GLU A 11 3.59 -3.32 10.66
C GLU A 11 4.63 -3.86 9.66
N ALA A 12 5.42 -4.87 10.04
CA ALA A 12 6.38 -5.51 9.14
C ALA A 12 5.70 -6.29 8.01
N VAL A 13 4.60 -6.99 8.30
CA VAL A 13 3.79 -7.68 7.28
C VAL A 13 3.16 -6.66 6.32
N MET A 14 2.60 -5.58 6.84
CA MET A 14 2.00 -4.49 6.05
C MET A 14 3.04 -3.80 5.16
N ARG A 15 4.26 -3.56 5.68
CA ARG A 15 5.36 -3.00 4.89
C ARG A 15 5.73 -3.93 3.73
N ARG A 16 5.91 -5.23 3.98
CA ARG A 16 6.25 -6.19 2.90
C ARG A 16 5.15 -6.28 1.83
N LEU A 17 3.88 -6.25 2.24
CA LEU A 17 2.75 -6.19 1.31
C LEU A 17 2.84 -4.96 0.38
N CYS A 18 3.18 -3.79 0.94
CA CYS A 18 3.39 -2.58 0.15
C CYS A 18 4.65 -2.70 -0.73
N ASP A 19 5.75 -3.22 -0.22
CA ASP A 19 6.98 -3.41 -0.99
C ASP A 19 6.74 -4.29 -2.23
N ASP A 20 5.95 -5.37 -2.11
CA ASP A 20 5.57 -6.22 -3.25
C ASP A 20 4.67 -5.48 -4.26
N LEU A 21 3.71 -4.68 -3.79
CA LEU A 21 2.90 -3.83 -4.66
C LEU A 21 3.75 -2.81 -5.42
N ASP A 22 4.71 -2.19 -4.73
CA ASP A 22 5.64 -1.22 -5.30
C ASP A 22 6.46 -1.87 -6.42
N HIS A 23 7.10 -3.02 -6.13
CA HIS A 23 7.83 -3.79 -7.13
C HIS A 23 6.98 -4.15 -8.34
N TYR A 24 5.75 -4.63 -8.14
CA TYR A 24 4.84 -4.95 -9.23
C TYR A 24 4.55 -3.74 -10.13
N LEU A 25 4.29 -2.57 -9.52
CA LEU A 25 4.02 -1.35 -10.28
C LEU A 25 5.27 -0.85 -11.00
N GLU A 26 6.44 -0.90 -10.37
CA GLU A 26 7.73 -0.59 -11.00
C GLU A 26 8.03 -1.50 -12.19
N ASP A 27 7.84 -2.81 -12.03
CA ASP A 27 8.08 -3.80 -13.09
C ASP A 27 7.14 -3.58 -14.28
N THR A 28 5.91 -3.13 -14.02
CA THR A 28 4.87 -2.97 -15.05
C THR A 28 4.90 -1.59 -15.72
N TYR A 29 5.19 -0.54 -14.95
CA TYR A 29 4.97 0.85 -15.36
C TYR A 29 6.14 1.80 -15.04
N GLY A 30 7.26 1.34 -14.48
CA GLY A 30 8.34 2.19 -13.97
C GLY A 30 8.94 3.17 -14.98
N ASP A 31 8.91 2.83 -16.27
CA ASP A 31 9.41 3.68 -17.37
C ASP A 31 8.33 4.54 -18.04
N ARG A 32 7.08 4.49 -17.56
CA ARG A 32 5.94 5.18 -18.17
C ARG A 32 6.05 6.69 -18.08
N TYR A 33 6.68 7.18 -17.01
CA TYR A 33 6.87 8.59 -16.72
C TYR A 33 8.30 8.86 -16.25
N PRO A 34 8.86 10.05 -16.51
CA PRO A 34 10.16 10.40 -15.96
C PRO A 34 10.07 10.51 -14.44
N LEU A 35 11.11 10.01 -13.77
CA LEU A 35 11.23 10.13 -12.32
C LEU A 35 11.31 11.59 -11.88
N HIS A 36 10.76 11.89 -10.70
CA HIS A 36 10.96 13.19 -10.06
C HIS A 36 12.48 13.44 -9.87
N PRO A 37 13.03 14.65 -10.17
CA PRO A 37 14.48 14.90 -10.15
C PRO A 37 15.18 14.58 -8.81
N ASN A 38 14.51 14.82 -7.69
CA ASN A 38 15.02 14.51 -6.35
C ASN A 38 14.80 13.05 -5.91
N ARG A 39 14.35 12.17 -6.80
CA ARG A 39 14.05 10.78 -6.48
C ARG A 39 15.13 9.86 -7.08
N PRO A 40 15.77 9.02 -6.26
CA PRO A 40 16.72 8.03 -6.77
C PRO A 40 16.05 7.03 -7.71
N ALA A 41 16.84 6.48 -8.64
CA ALA A 41 16.41 5.33 -9.44
C ALA A 41 16.13 4.11 -8.54
N ARG A 42 15.27 3.19 -9.01
CA ARG A 42 14.90 1.98 -8.27
C ARG A 42 16.12 1.22 -7.74
N GLY A 43 16.03 0.77 -6.48
CA GLY A 43 17.10 0.05 -5.79
C GLY A 43 18.27 0.92 -5.33
N LYS A 44 18.10 2.23 -5.27
CA LYS A 44 19.12 3.18 -4.78
C LYS A 44 18.79 3.76 -3.41
N ALA A 45 17.60 3.53 -2.88
CA ALA A 45 17.23 3.88 -1.51
C ALA A 45 17.21 2.64 -0.60
N ALA A 46 17.17 2.88 0.71
CA ALA A 46 17.04 1.82 1.72
C ALA A 46 15.63 1.22 1.79
N SER A 47 14.63 1.86 1.17
CA SER A 47 13.25 1.38 1.07
C SER A 47 12.67 1.82 -0.27
N VAL A 48 11.92 0.92 -0.89
CA VAL A 48 11.34 1.09 -2.23
C VAL A 48 10.38 2.27 -2.31
N ALA A 49 9.68 2.58 -1.21
CA ALA A 49 8.84 3.77 -1.10
C ALA A 49 9.60 5.10 -1.33
N TYR A 50 10.94 5.11 -1.29
CA TYR A 50 11.76 6.29 -1.50
C TYR A 50 12.51 6.34 -2.84
N ASP A 51 12.48 5.28 -3.66
CA ASP A 51 13.07 5.25 -5.00
C ASP A 51 12.05 4.85 -6.07
N GLY A 52 12.46 4.76 -7.33
CA GLY A 52 11.57 4.37 -8.43
C GLY A 52 10.50 5.43 -8.75
N LEU A 53 9.60 5.10 -9.67
CA LEU A 53 8.48 5.94 -10.08
C LEU A 53 7.33 5.92 -9.06
N PHE A 54 7.15 4.82 -8.34
CA PHE A 54 6.04 4.60 -7.44
C PHE A 54 6.47 4.78 -5.99
N SER A 55 5.51 5.15 -5.15
CA SER A 55 5.63 5.08 -3.71
C SER A 55 4.34 4.49 -3.18
N THR A 56 4.41 3.29 -2.63
CA THR A 56 3.24 2.64 -2.02
C THR A 56 3.34 2.63 -0.50
N GLY A 57 2.19 2.52 0.15
CA GLY A 57 2.14 2.47 1.60
C GLY A 57 0.74 2.27 2.15
N THR A 58 0.66 2.18 3.48
CA THR A 58 -0.61 2.13 4.19
C THR A 58 -0.65 3.06 5.39
N GLN A 59 -1.85 3.58 5.70
CA GLN A 59 -2.07 4.47 6.84
C GLN A 59 -3.31 4.06 7.62
N PHE A 60 -3.17 3.83 8.92
CA PHE A 60 -4.30 3.49 9.78
C PHE A 60 -5.31 4.66 9.87
N THR A 61 -6.59 4.31 9.85
CA THR A 61 -7.70 5.24 10.08
C THR A 61 -8.75 4.62 10.99
N LEU A 62 -9.32 5.43 11.88
CA LEU A 62 -10.47 5.06 12.71
C LEU A 62 -11.77 4.93 11.89
N GLY A 63 -11.81 5.48 10.67
CA GLY A 63 -12.94 5.32 9.76
C GLY A 63 -14.15 6.21 10.04
N TYR A 64 -13.96 7.38 10.66
CA TYR A 64 -15.06 8.36 10.75
C TYR A 64 -15.53 8.77 9.34
N GLY A 65 -16.81 8.59 9.05
CA GLY A 65 -17.41 8.86 7.74
C GLY A 65 -17.11 7.80 6.66
N SER A 66 -16.56 6.66 7.03
CA SER A 66 -16.28 5.54 6.12
C SER A 66 -17.46 4.58 6.01
N ASP A 67 -17.69 4.05 4.81
CA ASP A 67 -18.66 2.96 4.58
C ASP A 67 -18.22 1.61 5.17
N HIS A 68 -16.94 1.49 5.56
CA HIS A 68 -16.32 0.25 6.03
C HIS A 68 -15.68 0.35 7.41
N GLY A 69 -15.76 1.52 8.06
CA GLY A 69 -15.19 1.76 9.38
C GLY A 69 -13.65 1.78 9.39
N ARG A 70 -13.07 1.32 10.50
CA ARG A 70 -11.62 1.34 10.72
C ARG A 70 -10.87 0.43 9.76
N GLY A 71 -9.63 0.79 9.44
CA GLY A 71 -8.77 -0.02 8.59
C GLY A 71 -7.51 0.73 8.20
N TYR A 72 -6.86 0.27 7.14
CA TYR A 72 -5.65 0.88 6.61
C TYR A 72 -5.92 1.40 5.21
N LEU A 73 -5.84 2.72 5.01
CA LEU A 73 -5.88 3.32 3.68
C LEU A 73 -4.68 2.85 2.88
N VAL A 74 -4.89 2.50 1.62
CA VAL A 74 -3.83 2.15 0.67
C VAL A 74 -3.45 3.43 -0.08
N SER A 75 -2.16 3.76 -0.08
CA SER A 75 -1.59 4.85 -0.88
C SER A 75 -0.79 4.27 -2.03
N VAL A 76 -1.04 4.78 -3.23
CA VAL A 76 -0.25 4.52 -4.45
C VAL A 76 0.01 5.87 -5.11
N GLU A 77 1.24 6.35 -5.01
CA GLU A 77 1.66 7.63 -5.57
C GLU A 77 2.58 7.44 -6.78
N ILE A 78 2.36 8.24 -7.83
CA ILE A 78 3.24 8.34 -8.99
C ILE A 78 4.14 9.56 -8.79
N ARG A 79 5.44 9.32 -8.57
CA ARG A 79 6.43 10.30 -8.11
C ARG A 79 7.14 10.92 -9.32
N THR A 80 6.39 11.75 -10.05
CA THR A 80 6.85 12.48 -11.24
C THR A 80 6.44 13.96 -11.17
N LEU A 81 7.15 14.82 -11.90
CA LEU A 81 6.71 16.21 -12.16
C LEU A 81 5.88 16.32 -13.45
N SER A 82 5.85 15.27 -14.27
CA SER A 82 5.04 15.25 -15.47
C SER A 82 3.55 15.19 -15.12
N LYS A 83 2.72 15.79 -15.97
CA LYS A 83 1.27 15.64 -15.86
C LYS A 83 0.91 14.18 -16.16
N VAL A 84 0.42 13.47 -15.14
CA VAL A 84 -0.11 12.12 -15.29
C VAL A 84 -1.49 12.21 -15.94
N HIS A 85 -1.69 11.46 -17.01
CA HIS A 85 -2.99 11.37 -17.68
C HIS A 85 -3.98 10.55 -16.85
N GLU A 86 -5.25 10.96 -16.85
CA GLU A 86 -6.30 10.29 -16.05
C GLU A 86 -6.52 8.83 -16.46
N GLU A 87 -6.29 8.50 -17.73
CA GLU A 87 -6.38 7.12 -18.23
C GLU A 87 -5.28 6.24 -17.62
N ASP A 88 -4.02 6.69 -17.64
CA ASP A 88 -2.91 5.98 -17.01
C ASP A 88 -3.12 5.86 -15.50
N ARG A 89 -3.63 6.91 -14.83
CA ARG A 89 -3.95 6.85 -13.40
C ARG A 89 -4.95 5.74 -13.09
N LYS A 90 -6.05 5.67 -13.84
CA LYS A 90 -7.09 4.65 -13.66
C LYS A 90 -6.58 3.25 -13.96
N GLU A 91 -5.74 3.11 -14.98
CA GLU A 91 -5.12 1.83 -15.33
C GLU A 91 -4.22 1.34 -14.19
N ILE A 92 -3.29 2.19 -13.74
CA ILE A 92 -2.37 1.89 -12.63
C ILE A 92 -3.14 1.56 -11.36
N GLU A 93 -4.16 2.34 -11.01
CA GLU A 93 -5.03 2.11 -9.86
C GLU A 93 -5.75 0.75 -9.95
N THR A 94 -6.30 0.43 -11.12
CA THR A 94 -6.98 -0.86 -11.35
C THR A 94 -6.01 -2.03 -11.22
N SER A 95 -4.82 -1.91 -11.80
CA SER A 95 -3.74 -2.89 -11.70
C SER A 95 -3.27 -3.09 -10.26
N ALA A 96 -3.06 -2.00 -9.51
CA ALA A 96 -2.65 -2.04 -8.12
C ALA A 96 -3.65 -2.79 -7.24
N ILE A 97 -4.94 -2.48 -7.37
CA ILE A 97 -5.99 -3.11 -6.57
C ILE A 97 -6.22 -4.57 -6.95
N THR A 98 -6.11 -4.88 -8.24
CA THR A 98 -6.19 -6.27 -8.73
C THR A 98 -5.05 -7.10 -8.16
N TYR A 99 -3.83 -6.56 -8.19
CA TYR A 99 -2.65 -7.21 -7.63
C TYR A 99 -2.75 -7.37 -6.10
N LEU A 100 -3.12 -6.33 -5.36
CA LEU A 100 -3.32 -6.43 -3.91
C LEU A 100 -4.31 -7.53 -3.54
N ARG A 101 -5.46 -7.60 -4.23
CA ARG A 101 -6.47 -8.64 -3.99
C ARG A 101 -5.92 -10.05 -4.21
N SER A 102 -4.98 -10.24 -5.14
CA SER A 102 -4.41 -11.56 -5.39
C SER A 102 -3.37 -11.98 -4.34
N ILE A 103 -2.61 -11.04 -3.78
CA ILE A 103 -1.52 -11.36 -2.84
C ILE A 103 -1.91 -11.30 -1.36
N ILE A 104 -2.95 -10.56 -0.99
CA ILE A 104 -3.41 -10.43 0.41
C ILE A 104 -3.61 -11.78 1.12
N PRO A 105 -4.25 -12.80 0.51
CA PRO A 105 -4.41 -14.10 1.16
C PRO A 105 -3.07 -14.77 1.54
N ALA A 106 -1.99 -14.51 0.79
CA ALA A 106 -0.67 -15.06 1.11
C ALA A 106 -0.03 -14.34 2.32
N TYR A 107 -0.28 -13.04 2.46
CA TYR A 107 0.20 -12.22 3.58
C TYR A 107 -0.61 -12.43 4.87
N PHE A 108 -1.89 -12.74 4.73
CA PHE A 108 -2.84 -12.87 5.83
C PHE A 108 -3.65 -14.17 5.75
N PRO A 109 -3.01 -15.35 5.76
CA PRO A 109 -3.69 -16.63 5.48
C PRO A 109 -4.78 -17.00 6.48
N ASN A 110 -4.67 -16.51 7.72
CA ASN A 110 -5.57 -16.83 8.82
C ASN A 110 -6.46 -15.63 9.24
N ARG A 111 -6.50 -14.56 8.44
CA ARG A 111 -7.30 -13.37 8.75
C ARG A 111 -8.15 -13.01 7.55
N ASN A 112 -9.40 -12.64 7.79
CA ASN A 112 -10.23 -12.10 6.73
C ASN A 112 -9.86 -10.62 6.51
N ILE A 113 -8.93 -10.35 5.61
CA ILE A 113 -8.53 -9.01 5.19
C ILE A 113 -8.87 -8.86 3.70
N GLU A 114 -9.51 -7.74 3.36
CA GLU A 114 -9.99 -7.45 2.01
C GLU A 114 -9.63 -6.01 1.62
N VAL A 115 -9.40 -5.76 0.32
CA VAL A 115 -9.30 -4.40 -0.23
C VAL A 115 -10.66 -3.94 -0.72
N LYS A 116 -11.19 -2.88 -0.11
CA LYS A 116 -12.44 -2.24 -0.51
C LYS A 116 -12.23 -0.81 -0.94
N ARG A 117 -13.10 -0.34 -1.83
CA ARG A 117 -13.19 1.07 -2.19
C ARG A 117 -14.02 1.78 -1.13
N ASP A 118 -13.53 2.92 -0.67
CA ASP A 118 -14.16 3.74 0.37
C ASP A 118 -14.14 5.20 -0.10
N GLY A 119 -15.22 5.64 -0.74
CA GLY A 119 -15.24 6.88 -1.51
C GLY A 119 -14.22 6.89 -2.66
N ASN A 120 -13.25 7.81 -2.59
CA ASN A 120 -12.20 8.00 -3.59
C ASN A 120 -10.86 7.34 -3.21
N VAL A 121 -10.84 6.56 -2.13
CA VAL A 121 -9.64 5.86 -1.67
C VAL A 121 -9.92 4.36 -1.59
N TYR A 122 -8.84 3.57 -1.49
CA TYR A 122 -8.95 2.15 -1.15
C TYR A 122 -8.49 1.91 0.27
N LYS A 123 -9.08 0.90 0.90
CA LYS A 123 -8.85 0.55 2.29
C LYS A 123 -8.74 -0.95 2.44
N LEU A 124 -7.73 -1.39 3.17
CA LEU A 124 -7.67 -2.73 3.75
C LEU A 124 -8.55 -2.76 4.98
N VAL A 125 -9.56 -3.64 4.96
CA VAL A 125 -10.55 -3.82 6.01
C VAL A 125 -10.54 -5.28 6.46
N GLY A 126 -10.80 -5.53 7.74
CA GLY A 126 -10.73 -6.88 8.28
C GLY A 126 -10.22 -6.96 9.71
N ASP A 127 -9.76 -8.15 10.09
CA ASP A 127 -9.23 -8.41 11.43
C ASP A 127 -7.75 -8.00 11.58
N PHE A 128 -7.54 -6.76 12.00
CA PHE A 128 -6.24 -6.23 12.40
C PHE A 128 -5.99 -6.31 13.91
N SER A 129 -6.76 -7.10 14.66
CA SER A 129 -6.53 -7.27 16.09
C SER A 129 -5.17 -7.92 16.36
N LEU A 130 -4.59 -7.62 17.53
CA LEU A 130 -3.35 -8.22 18.03
C LEU A 130 -3.64 -9.43 18.95
N GLY A 131 -4.86 -9.95 18.92
CA GLY A 131 -5.37 -10.93 19.89
C GLY A 131 -5.64 -10.33 21.28
N ALA A 132 -6.01 -11.18 22.24
CA ALA A 132 -6.18 -10.77 23.63
C ALA A 132 -4.83 -10.35 24.24
N SER A 133 -4.84 -9.27 24.99
CA SER A 133 -3.78 -8.95 25.95
C SER A 133 -3.84 -10.02 27.04
N SER A 134 -2.87 -10.92 27.04
CA SER A 134 -2.55 -11.70 28.23
C SER A 134 -1.96 -10.73 29.25
N ASN A 135 -2.82 -10.20 30.12
CA ASN A 135 -2.41 -9.62 31.40
C ASN A 135 -2.12 -10.76 32.39
#